data_AF-A0A7K0CYA9-F1
#
_entry.id   AF-A0A7K0CYA9-F1
#
_cell.length_a   1.000
_cell.length_b   1.000
_cell.length_c   1.000
_cell.angle_alpha   90.00
_cell.angle_beta   90.00
_cell.angle_gamma   90.00
#
_symmetry.space_group_name_H-M   'P 1'
#
loop_
_entity.id
_entity.type
_entity.pdbx_description
1 polymer ?
#
loop_
_entity_poly.entity_id
_entity_poly.type
_entity_poly.pdbx_seq_one_letter_code
_entity_poly.pdbx_strand_id
1 'polypeptide(L)'
;MANDALEPEYRFKSYNVSGLGTITPLLVAETTLCGLYILHFADGEAYVGGSVNVAARFSAHARMWSDIEAIDFAPWPVEDLDFAERHLVTLLEQTTELRNKQWVYLAGDDDDEFVPVEQARSIVLPWDRGSRTTVDTGTAGEQRHRYWELHRHNDYPALRAAIALYINETIPDPANTQRYLWNISALPTRSRGGRRLMTLRCGALETLFVSESELDDGSLYTTIRMNVDIPKGMSDEDLTIESDLFHALPGTYRNQRVWSWVFGLYDLIEEDINVDSVTGGYDFFDLAYGLNIRMMRRGISRYARNHNQDLANDVLTEAYRQQMDFSGET
;
A
#
# COMPACT_ATOMS: atom_id res chain seq x y z
N MET A 1 21.88 28.70 -29.24
CA MET A 1 20.52 29.26 -29.21
C MET A 1 19.91 28.82 -27.89
N ALA A 2 19.63 29.78 -27.00
CA ALA A 2 19.03 29.51 -25.71
C ALA A 2 17.60 29.01 -25.93
N ASN A 3 17.26 27.88 -25.33
CA ASN A 3 15.90 27.39 -25.28
C ASN A 3 15.31 27.95 -23.99
N ASP A 4 14.69 29.14 -24.07
CA ASP A 4 13.85 29.68 -23.01
C ASP A 4 12.66 28.71 -22.83
N ALA A 5 12.79 27.78 -21.89
CA ALA A 5 11.64 27.10 -21.33
C ALA A 5 10.86 28.16 -20.55
N LEU A 6 9.83 28.72 -21.18
CA LEU A 6 8.86 29.61 -20.54
C LEU A 6 8.37 28.93 -19.26
N GLU A 7 8.73 29.48 -18.09
CA GLU A 7 8.10 29.11 -16.84
C GLU A 7 6.58 29.36 -16.96
N PRO A 8 5.73 28.43 -16.49
CA PRO A 8 4.29 28.63 -16.53
C PRO A 8 3.91 29.91 -15.75
N GLU A 9 3.37 30.91 -16.44
CA GLU A 9 2.86 32.13 -15.79
C GLU A 9 1.49 31.83 -15.17
N TYR A 10 1.47 31.56 -13.85
CA TYR A 10 0.24 31.34 -13.12
C TYR A 10 -0.51 32.66 -12.88
N ARG A 11 -1.74 32.76 -13.36
CA ARG A 11 -2.61 33.93 -13.16
C ARG A 11 -3.74 33.62 -12.19
N PHE A 12 -3.44 33.77 -10.91
CA PHE A 12 -4.41 33.57 -9.83
C PHE A 12 -5.33 34.78 -9.65
N LYS A 13 -6.62 34.49 -9.43
CA LYS A 13 -7.59 35.43 -8.87
C LYS A 13 -7.91 35.00 -7.44
N SER A 14 -7.80 35.94 -6.51
CA SER A 14 -8.05 35.69 -5.09
C SER A 14 -9.49 36.03 -4.72
N TYR A 15 -10.10 35.17 -3.92
CA TYR A 15 -11.46 35.32 -3.41
C TYR A 15 -11.48 35.09 -1.90
N ASN A 16 -12.13 35.98 -1.16
CA ASN A 16 -12.43 35.73 0.25
C ASN A 16 -13.59 34.75 0.36
N VAL A 17 -13.41 33.68 1.14
CA VAL A 17 -14.38 32.59 1.27
C VAL A 17 -14.65 32.21 2.72
N SER A 18 -14.24 33.07 3.66
CA SER A 18 -14.44 32.85 5.10
C SER A 18 -15.91 32.57 5.42
N GLY A 19 -16.17 31.38 5.94
CA GLY A 19 -17.51 30.94 6.33
C GLY A 19 -18.45 30.56 5.16
N LEU A 20 -17.95 30.45 3.93
CA LEU A 20 -18.73 29.99 2.78
C LEU A 20 -18.67 28.46 2.64
N GLY A 21 -19.83 27.83 2.42
CA GLY A 21 -19.91 26.39 2.10
C GLY A 21 -19.77 26.07 0.62
N THR A 22 -19.77 27.09 -0.25
CA THR A 22 -19.64 26.95 -1.71
C THR A 22 -19.08 28.23 -2.32
N ILE A 23 -18.35 28.10 -3.43
CA ILE A 23 -17.76 29.20 -4.20
C ILE A 23 -18.36 29.36 -5.60
N THR A 24 -19.37 28.56 -5.96
CA THR A 24 -20.01 28.62 -7.28
C THR A 24 -20.42 30.04 -7.68
N PRO A 25 -21.01 30.88 -6.80
CA PRO A 25 -21.37 32.26 -7.15
C PRO A 25 -20.17 33.16 -7.47
N LEU A 26 -18.99 32.86 -6.92
CA LEU A 26 -17.77 33.65 -7.12
C LEU A 26 -17.08 33.32 -8.45
N LEU A 27 -17.36 32.14 -9.01
CA LEU A 27 -16.75 31.64 -10.25
C LEU A 27 -17.69 31.74 -11.46
N VAL A 28 -18.85 32.40 -11.33
CA VAL A 28 -19.81 32.58 -12.44
C VAL A 28 -19.20 33.29 -13.64
N ALA A 29 -18.21 34.15 -13.42
CA ALA A 29 -17.50 34.87 -14.47
C ALA A 29 -16.35 34.07 -15.11
N GLU A 30 -16.00 32.91 -14.56
CA GLU A 30 -14.95 32.06 -15.12
C GLU A 30 -15.48 31.21 -16.28
N THR A 31 -14.67 31.10 -17.33
CA THR A 31 -15.02 30.32 -18.53
C THR A 31 -14.94 28.81 -18.30
N THR A 32 -14.26 28.40 -17.21
CA THR A 32 -14.11 27.01 -16.81
C THR A 32 -13.95 26.92 -15.29
N LEU A 33 -14.41 25.80 -14.73
CA LEU A 33 -14.16 25.41 -13.33
C LEU A 33 -12.97 24.46 -13.19
N CYS A 34 -12.31 24.15 -14.31
CA CYS A 34 -11.11 23.35 -14.36
C CYS A 34 -9.87 24.23 -14.15
N GLY A 35 -9.03 23.89 -13.18
CA GLY A 35 -7.81 24.64 -12.93
C GLY A 35 -7.12 24.29 -11.62
N LEU A 36 -6.17 25.14 -11.27
CA LEU A 36 -5.40 25.09 -10.04
C LEU A 36 -6.03 26.01 -9.00
N TYR A 37 -5.92 25.63 -7.74
CA TYR A 37 -6.35 26.46 -6.63
C TYR A 37 -5.42 26.37 -5.43
N ILE A 38 -5.39 27.46 -4.65
CA ILE A 38 -4.68 27.55 -3.37
C ILE A 38 -5.70 27.95 -2.31
N LEU A 39 -5.89 27.14 -1.27
CA LEU A 39 -6.65 27.52 -0.09
C LEU A 39 -5.70 28.12 0.93
N HIS A 40 -6.10 29.24 1.52
CA HIS A 40 -5.38 29.89 2.62
C HIS A 40 -6.16 29.74 3.91
N PHE A 41 -5.48 29.36 4.98
CA PHE A 41 -6.08 29.08 6.27
C PHE A 41 -5.75 30.17 7.30
N ALA A 42 -6.57 30.25 8.34
CA ALA A 42 -6.43 31.25 9.41
C ALA A 42 -5.10 31.16 10.20
N ASP A 43 -4.44 30.00 10.20
CA ASP A 43 -3.15 29.77 10.83
C ASP A 43 -1.94 30.13 9.94
N GLY A 44 -2.19 30.60 8.72
CA GLY A 44 -1.16 30.95 7.75
C GLY A 44 -0.63 29.77 6.94
N GLU A 45 -1.18 28.57 7.13
CA GLU A 45 -0.91 27.44 6.25
C GLU A 45 -1.66 27.60 4.92
N ALA A 46 -1.27 26.81 3.91
CA ALA A 46 -1.97 26.74 2.64
C ALA A 46 -2.19 25.30 2.15
N TYR A 47 -3.13 25.11 1.22
CA TYR A 47 -3.35 23.85 0.52
C TYR A 47 -3.38 24.13 -0.97
N VAL A 48 -2.65 23.36 -1.77
CA VAL A 48 -2.63 23.48 -3.22
C VAL A 48 -3.35 22.30 -3.85
N GLY A 49 -4.19 22.54 -4.85
CA GLY A 49 -4.96 21.50 -5.54
C GLY A 49 -5.17 21.75 -7.03
N GLY A 50 -5.25 20.69 -7.82
CA GLY A 50 -5.81 20.70 -9.17
C GLY A 50 -7.19 20.05 -9.20
N SER A 51 -8.13 20.56 -10.01
CA SER A 51 -9.43 19.92 -10.19
C SER A 51 -10.07 20.29 -11.53
N VAL A 52 -10.82 19.34 -12.10
CA VAL A 52 -11.72 19.60 -13.24
C VAL A 52 -12.97 20.40 -12.85
N ASN A 53 -13.31 20.40 -11.55
CA ASN A 53 -14.38 21.19 -10.97
C ASN A 53 -13.97 21.69 -9.58
N VAL A 54 -13.41 22.90 -9.54
CA VAL A 54 -12.90 23.53 -8.30
C VAL A 54 -14.03 23.85 -7.31
N ALA A 55 -15.24 24.18 -7.78
CA ALA A 55 -16.35 24.54 -6.90
C ALA A 55 -16.86 23.34 -6.08
N ALA A 56 -16.99 22.18 -6.73
CA ALA A 56 -17.29 20.92 -6.05
C ALA A 56 -16.19 20.54 -5.06
N ARG A 57 -14.92 20.66 -5.48
CA ARG A 57 -13.75 20.34 -4.64
C ARG A 57 -13.66 21.25 -3.41
N PHE A 58 -13.89 22.54 -3.56
CA PHE A 58 -13.95 23.49 -2.45
C PHE A 58 -15.05 23.11 -1.45
N SER A 59 -16.24 22.75 -1.94
CA SER A 59 -17.37 22.40 -1.08
C SER A 59 -17.06 21.16 -0.21
N ALA A 60 -16.26 20.22 -0.73
CA ALA A 60 -15.75 19.09 0.04
C ALA A 60 -14.74 19.53 1.11
N HIS A 61 -13.80 20.42 0.78
CA HIS A 61 -12.83 20.98 1.73
C HIS A 61 -13.50 21.80 2.83
N ALA A 62 -14.48 22.64 2.51
CA ALA A 62 -15.20 23.47 3.48
C ALA A 62 -16.03 22.66 4.50
N ARG A 63 -16.36 21.40 4.19
CA ARG A 63 -16.99 20.47 5.17
C ARG A 63 -15.96 19.92 6.17
N MET A 64 -14.71 19.82 5.75
CA MET A 64 -13.61 19.25 6.54
C MET A 64 -12.87 20.32 7.35
N TRP A 65 -12.70 21.51 6.76
CA TRP A 65 -11.94 22.62 7.32
C TRP A 65 -12.81 23.86 7.42
N SER A 66 -13.06 24.28 8.66
CA SER A 66 -13.85 25.47 8.98
C SER A 66 -13.03 26.76 8.98
N ASP A 67 -11.72 26.65 8.84
CA ASP A 67 -10.73 27.73 8.98
C ASP A 67 -10.16 28.23 7.64
N ILE A 68 -10.83 27.91 6.51
CA ILE A 68 -10.47 28.43 5.19
C ILE A 68 -10.91 29.90 5.10
N GLU A 69 -9.97 30.80 4.84
CA GLU A 69 -10.22 32.25 4.74
C GLU A 69 -10.28 32.75 3.30
N ALA A 70 -9.43 32.20 2.43
CA ALA A 70 -9.34 32.61 1.04
C ALA A 70 -9.08 31.43 0.10
N ILE A 71 -9.48 31.60 -1.17
CA ILE A 71 -9.08 30.74 -2.27
C ILE A 71 -8.51 31.59 -3.40
N ASP A 72 -7.34 31.19 -3.90
CA ASP A 72 -6.80 31.65 -5.17
C ASP A 72 -7.14 30.62 -6.24
N PHE A 73 -7.69 31.05 -7.38
CA PHE A 73 -8.02 30.17 -8.49
C PHE A 73 -7.39 30.64 -9.80
N ALA A 74 -6.83 29.69 -10.56
CA ALA A 74 -6.30 29.90 -11.90
C ALA A 74 -6.83 28.81 -12.84
N PRO A 75 -7.59 29.17 -13.90
CA PRO A 75 -7.98 28.24 -14.95
C PRO A 75 -6.76 27.53 -15.56
N TRP A 76 -6.84 26.22 -15.75
CA TRP A 76 -5.75 25.43 -16.30
C TRP A 76 -6.26 24.25 -17.12
N PRO A 77 -5.62 23.88 -18.24
CA PRO A 77 -5.99 22.71 -19.04
C PRO A 77 -5.85 21.41 -18.24
N VAL A 78 -6.80 20.49 -18.44
CA VAL A 78 -6.89 19.21 -17.71
C VAL A 78 -5.63 18.38 -17.91
N GLU A 79 -5.07 18.41 -19.12
CA GLU A 79 -3.94 17.60 -19.55
C GLU A 79 -2.67 17.91 -18.75
N ASP A 80 -2.54 19.16 -18.29
CA ASP A 80 -1.34 19.65 -17.59
C ASP A 80 -1.58 19.92 -16.10
N LEU A 81 -2.78 19.64 -15.58
CA LEU A 81 -3.14 19.91 -14.17
C LEU A 81 -2.15 19.29 -13.20
N ASP A 82 -1.84 18.01 -13.40
CA ASP A 82 -0.93 17.24 -12.56
C ASP A 82 0.47 17.84 -12.49
N PHE A 83 1.00 18.28 -13.64
CA PHE A 83 2.31 18.90 -13.73
C PHE A 83 2.30 20.27 -13.06
N ALA A 84 1.30 21.08 -13.37
CA ALA A 84 1.20 22.45 -12.93
C ALA A 84 0.91 22.56 -11.41
N GLU A 85 0.11 21.63 -10.86
CA GLU A 85 -0.11 21.48 -9.43
C GLU A 85 1.19 21.15 -8.69
N ARG A 86 1.95 20.16 -9.16
CA ARG A 86 3.23 19.77 -8.54
C ARG A 86 4.25 20.91 -8.56
N HIS A 87 4.31 21.66 -9.66
CA HIS A 87 5.19 22.82 -9.76
C HIS A 87 4.77 23.91 -8.77
N LEU A 88 3.47 24.19 -8.63
CA LEU A 88 2.94 25.19 -7.71
C LEU A 88 3.13 24.81 -6.24
N VAL A 89 2.93 23.54 -5.89
CA VAL A 89 3.28 22.98 -4.56
C VAL A 89 4.75 23.26 -4.28
N THR A 90 5.63 22.93 -5.21
CA THR A 90 7.08 23.11 -5.04
C THR A 90 7.47 24.57 -4.83
N LEU A 91 6.82 25.49 -5.54
CA LEU A 91 7.05 26.92 -5.41
C LEU A 91 6.60 27.45 -4.04
N LEU A 92 5.40 27.04 -3.58
CA LEU A 92 4.81 27.54 -2.34
C LEU A 92 5.41 26.90 -1.08
N GLU A 93 5.87 25.65 -1.13
CA GLU A 93 6.55 25.01 0.01
C GLU A 93 7.81 25.75 0.46
N GLN A 94 8.39 26.61 -0.39
CA GLN A 94 9.56 27.41 -0.05
C GLN A 94 9.23 28.59 0.89
N THR A 95 7.97 29.02 0.91
CA THR A 95 7.55 30.24 1.61
C THR A 95 6.40 30.01 2.59
N THR A 96 5.68 28.89 2.45
CA THR A 96 4.42 28.63 3.16
C THR A 96 4.35 27.16 3.59
N GLU A 97 3.88 26.90 4.80
CA GLU A 97 3.62 25.53 5.24
C GLU A 97 2.36 24.98 4.56
N LEU A 98 2.50 23.81 3.91
CA LEU A 98 1.40 23.22 3.12
C LEU A 98 0.72 22.04 3.84
N ARG A 99 -0.61 22.10 3.94
CA ARG A 99 -1.48 21.02 4.45
C ARG A 99 -1.55 19.80 3.54
N ASN A 100 -1.01 19.86 2.31
CA ASN A 100 -0.89 18.72 1.39
C ASN A 100 -0.22 17.47 2.01
N LYS A 101 0.49 17.61 3.15
CA LYS A 101 1.18 16.54 3.88
C LYS A 101 0.33 15.81 4.92
N GLN A 102 -0.82 16.34 5.28
CA GLN A 102 -1.64 15.81 6.37
C GLN A 102 -2.86 15.08 5.80
N TRP A 103 -2.92 13.76 6.04
CA TRP A 103 -4.09 12.87 5.98
C TRP A 103 -4.34 12.05 4.70
N VAL A 104 -4.15 10.74 4.90
CA VAL A 104 -4.69 9.62 4.11
C VAL A 104 -5.89 9.06 4.90
N TYR A 105 -7.11 9.35 4.41
CA TYR A 105 -8.46 8.78 4.64
C TYR A 105 -9.06 8.56 6.05
N LEU A 106 -10.30 9.09 6.25
CA LEU A 106 -11.55 8.31 6.13
C LEU A 106 -12.79 9.24 6.21
N ALA A 107 -13.67 9.22 5.20
CA ALA A 107 -15.09 9.50 5.38
C ALA A 107 -15.81 8.15 5.30
N GLY A 108 -16.62 7.86 6.32
CA GLY A 108 -17.65 6.85 6.26
C GLY A 108 -18.98 7.51 5.94
N ASP A 109 -19.82 6.72 5.28
CA ASP A 109 -21.20 6.93 4.84
C ASP A 109 -21.47 7.84 3.63
N ASP A 110 -22.10 7.16 2.66
CA ASP A 110 -22.84 7.57 1.47
C ASP A 110 -22.17 8.42 0.37
N ASP A 111 -22.28 7.84 -0.83
CA ASP A 111 -22.12 8.36 -2.19
C ASP A 111 -20.72 8.71 -2.73
N ASP A 112 -20.44 8.06 -3.87
CA ASP A 112 -19.38 8.27 -4.89
C ASP A 112 -17.91 8.33 -4.41
N GLU A 113 -17.26 7.17 -4.50
CA GLU A 113 -15.87 6.94 -4.15
C GLU A 113 -14.91 7.50 -5.22
N PHE A 114 -14.50 8.75 -5.07
CA PHE A 114 -13.35 9.32 -5.78
C PHE A 114 -12.05 8.96 -5.04
N VAL A 115 -11.23 8.11 -5.65
CA VAL A 115 -9.89 7.72 -5.18
C VAL A 115 -8.88 8.83 -5.56
N PRO A 116 -8.27 9.58 -4.63
CA PRO A 116 -7.16 10.46 -4.96
C PRO A 116 -5.88 9.63 -5.12
N VAL A 117 -5.29 9.72 -6.30
CA VAL A 117 -3.95 9.23 -6.64
C VAL A 117 -2.91 9.93 -5.74
N GLU A 118 -1.95 9.16 -5.21
CA GLU A 118 -0.77 9.68 -4.49
C GLU A 118 -0.06 10.75 -5.33
N GLN A 119 -0.02 12.01 -4.86
CA GLN A 119 0.73 13.07 -5.52
C GLN A 119 2.24 12.89 -5.30
N ALA A 120 2.95 12.82 -6.43
CA ALA A 120 4.39 12.74 -6.52
C ALA A 120 5.06 14.00 -5.94
N ARG A 121 5.85 13.81 -4.86
CA ARG A 121 6.79 14.80 -4.33
C ARG A 121 7.81 15.20 -5.41
N SER A 122 8.07 16.49 -5.60
CA SER A 122 9.22 16.93 -6.40
C SER A 122 10.52 16.57 -5.68
N ILE A 123 11.42 15.88 -6.38
CA ILE A 123 12.74 15.51 -5.87
C ILE A 123 13.70 16.63 -6.27
N VAL A 124 14.26 17.37 -5.31
CA VAL A 124 15.33 18.34 -5.59
C VAL A 124 16.55 17.58 -6.11
N LEU A 125 16.88 17.77 -7.38
CA LEU A 125 18.05 17.18 -8.02
C LEU A 125 19.24 18.12 -7.85
N PRO A 126 20.28 17.73 -7.10
CA PRO A 126 21.42 18.61 -6.87
C PRO A 126 22.27 18.76 -8.13
N TRP A 127 22.70 19.99 -8.40
CA TRP A 127 23.64 20.32 -9.48
C TRP A 127 25.03 19.73 -9.27
N ASP A 128 25.45 19.60 -8.01
CA ASP A 128 26.67 18.88 -7.66
C ASP A 128 26.41 17.37 -7.67
N ARG A 129 27.17 16.67 -8.53
CA ARG A 129 27.15 15.21 -8.64
C ARG A 129 27.55 14.52 -7.33
N GLY A 130 28.44 15.12 -6.52
CA GLY A 130 28.85 14.58 -5.23
C GLY A 130 27.72 14.58 -4.20
N SER A 131 26.81 15.55 -4.31
CA SER A 131 25.67 15.74 -3.42
C SER A 131 24.40 15.00 -3.85
N ARG A 132 24.43 14.25 -4.97
CA ARG A 132 23.28 13.50 -5.48
C ARG A 132 22.84 12.39 -4.53
N THR A 133 21.54 12.25 -4.38
CA THR A 133 20.94 11.00 -3.91
C THR A 133 21.29 9.89 -4.89
N THR A 134 21.94 8.86 -4.39
CA THR A 134 22.32 7.66 -5.14
C THR A 134 21.32 6.54 -4.87
N VAL A 135 21.37 5.46 -5.65
CA VAL A 135 20.40 4.34 -5.54
C VAL A 135 20.43 3.69 -4.15
N ASP A 136 21.56 3.77 -3.47
CA ASP A 136 21.79 3.31 -2.10
C ASP A 136 21.39 4.33 -1.02
N THR A 137 21.51 5.64 -1.27
CA THR A 137 21.25 6.69 -0.25
C THR A 137 19.84 7.28 -0.31
N GLY A 138 19.05 6.98 -1.36
CA GLY A 138 17.65 7.40 -1.44
C GLY A 138 16.76 6.72 -0.39
N THR A 139 15.55 7.25 -0.18
CA THR A 139 14.55 6.72 0.76
C THR A 139 14.18 5.25 0.55
N ALA A 140 14.46 4.69 -0.63
CA ALA A 140 14.31 3.27 -0.93
C ALA A 140 15.46 2.39 -0.41
N GLY A 141 16.60 2.97 0.00
CA GLY A 141 17.86 2.26 0.24
C GLY A 141 17.77 1.12 1.25
N GLU A 142 17.13 1.33 2.41
CA GLU A 142 17.03 0.30 3.45
C GLU A 142 16.10 -0.85 3.04
N GLN A 143 14.91 -0.56 2.51
CA GLN A 143 13.98 -1.61 2.08
C GLN A 143 14.54 -2.38 0.89
N ARG A 144 15.15 -1.67 -0.07
CA ARG A 144 15.84 -2.27 -1.21
C ARG A 144 17.00 -3.15 -0.78
N HIS A 145 17.81 -2.72 0.18
CA HIS A 145 18.88 -3.55 0.74
C HIS A 145 18.33 -4.85 1.33
N ARG A 146 17.25 -4.78 2.13
CA ARG A 146 16.60 -5.96 2.71
C ARG A 146 16.02 -6.88 1.64
N TYR A 147 15.43 -6.32 0.58
CA TYR A 147 15.00 -7.11 -0.57
C TYR A 147 16.17 -7.85 -1.20
N TRP A 148 17.28 -7.17 -1.49
CA TRP A 148 18.44 -7.80 -2.13
C TRP A 148 19.17 -8.79 -1.21
N GLU A 149 19.14 -8.59 0.10
CA GLU A 149 19.63 -9.58 1.06
C GLU A 149 18.74 -10.82 1.06
N LEU A 150 17.41 -10.65 1.08
CA LEU A 150 16.46 -11.75 0.96
C LEU A 150 16.56 -12.46 -0.40
N HIS A 151 16.73 -11.71 -1.49
CA HIS A 151 16.84 -12.24 -2.86
C HIS A 151 18.09 -13.12 -3.05
N ARG A 152 19.14 -12.87 -2.26
CA ARG A 152 20.35 -13.69 -2.24
C ARG A 152 20.23 -14.95 -1.38
N HIS A 153 19.13 -15.12 -0.66
CA HIS A 153 18.87 -16.31 0.11
C HIS A 153 18.70 -17.52 -0.81
N ASN A 154 19.26 -18.68 -0.44
CA ASN A 154 19.20 -19.90 -1.27
C ASN A 154 17.75 -20.31 -1.56
N ASP A 155 16.89 -20.21 -0.54
CA ASP A 155 15.47 -20.58 -0.64
C ASP A 155 14.60 -19.52 -1.32
N TYR A 156 15.17 -18.39 -1.74
CA TYR A 156 14.39 -17.28 -2.31
C TYR A 156 13.51 -17.68 -3.51
N PRO A 157 13.98 -18.50 -4.48
CA PRO A 157 13.13 -18.90 -5.59
C PRO A 157 11.88 -19.68 -5.15
N ALA A 158 12.04 -20.62 -4.22
CA ALA A 158 10.96 -21.41 -3.63
C ALA A 158 9.99 -20.53 -2.84
N LEU A 159 10.53 -19.67 -1.98
CA LEU A 159 9.78 -18.68 -1.21
C LEU A 159 8.95 -17.76 -2.11
N ARG A 160 9.56 -17.24 -3.18
CA ARG A 160 8.91 -16.36 -4.15
C ARG A 160 7.73 -17.05 -4.84
N ALA A 161 7.91 -18.31 -5.26
CA ALA A 161 6.87 -19.10 -5.90
C ALA A 161 5.68 -19.37 -4.96
N ALA A 162 5.95 -19.76 -3.71
CA ALA A 162 4.91 -20.03 -2.71
C ALA A 162 4.11 -18.76 -2.34
N ILE A 163 4.78 -17.62 -2.19
CA ILE A 163 4.10 -16.35 -1.89
C ILE A 163 3.27 -15.89 -3.09
N ALA A 164 3.80 -16.02 -4.31
CA ALA A 164 3.08 -15.67 -5.53
C ALA A 164 1.76 -16.43 -5.66
N LEU A 165 1.80 -17.75 -5.43
CA LEU A 165 0.61 -18.60 -5.39
C LEU A 165 -0.38 -18.10 -4.32
N TYR A 166 0.09 -17.91 -3.08
CA TYR A 166 -0.78 -17.41 -2.01
C TYR A 166 -1.42 -16.06 -2.34
N ILE A 167 -0.67 -15.12 -2.92
CA ILE A 167 -1.21 -13.81 -3.33
C ILE A 167 -2.28 -13.98 -4.40
N ASN A 168 -2.05 -14.83 -5.40
CA ASN A 168 -2.97 -15.06 -6.50
C ASN A 168 -4.29 -15.69 -6.04
N GLU A 169 -4.21 -16.67 -5.14
CA GLU A 169 -5.39 -17.41 -4.67
C GLU A 169 -6.17 -16.66 -3.58
N THR A 170 -5.51 -15.81 -2.79
CA THR A 170 -6.09 -15.33 -1.52
C THR A 170 -6.25 -13.82 -1.40
N ILE A 171 -5.72 -13.02 -2.34
CA ILE A 171 -5.85 -11.57 -2.35
C ILE A 171 -6.74 -11.13 -3.53
N PRO A 172 -7.87 -10.41 -3.28
CA PRO A 172 -8.89 -10.13 -4.31
C PRO A 172 -8.42 -9.24 -5.47
N ASP A 173 -7.61 -8.24 -5.16
CA ASP A 173 -7.03 -7.32 -6.13
C ASP A 173 -5.57 -7.06 -5.75
N PRO A 174 -4.67 -8.01 -6.04
CA PRO A 174 -3.32 -7.99 -5.52
C PRO A 174 -2.52 -6.81 -6.06
N ALA A 175 -2.73 -6.41 -7.32
CA ALA A 175 -1.99 -5.34 -7.97
C ALA A 175 -2.35 -3.95 -7.41
N ASN A 176 -3.64 -3.64 -7.28
CA ASN A 176 -4.07 -2.27 -6.95
C ASN A 176 -4.15 -2.01 -5.44
N THR A 177 -4.27 -3.06 -4.62
CA THR A 177 -4.48 -2.91 -3.17
C THR A 177 -3.21 -3.08 -2.33
N GLN A 178 -2.07 -3.34 -2.97
CA GLN A 178 -0.77 -3.41 -2.31
C GLN A 178 -0.42 -2.11 -1.59
N ARG A 179 0.43 -2.20 -0.56
CA ARG A 179 0.83 -1.12 0.35
C ARG A 179 -0.30 -0.57 1.24
N TYR A 180 -1.52 -0.47 0.73
CA TYR A 180 -2.66 0.13 1.44
C TYR A 180 -3.52 -0.89 2.16
N LEU A 181 -3.95 -1.98 1.52
CA LEU A 181 -4.80 -2.99 2.14
C LEU A 181 -4.03 -4.27 2.47
N TRP A 182 -2.99 -4.57 1.70
CA TRP A 182 -2.00 -5.59 2.08
C TRP A 182 -0.59 -5.02 1.99
N ASN A 183 0.35 -5.57 2.76
CA ASN A 183 1.75 -5.19 2.67
C ASN A 183 2.66 -6.39 2.85
N ILE A 184 3.85 -6.31 2.27
CA ILE A 184 4.90 -7.29 2.43
C ILE A 184 6.19 -6.60 2.89
N SER A 185 6.91 -7.20 3.82
CA SER A 185 8.17 -6.69 4.35
C SER A 185 9.25 -7.76 4.26
N ALA A 186 10.42 -7.40 3.73
CA ALA A 186 11.62 -8.25 3.73
C ALA A 186 12.43 -8.05 5.02
N LEU A 187 12.93 -9.14 5.60
CA LEU A 187 13.84 -9.19 6.75
C LEU A 187 13.48 -8.20 7.88
N PRO A 188 12.28 -8.31 8.48
CA PRO A 188 11.89 -7.41 9.55
C PRO A 188 12.77 -7.58 10.80
N THR A 189 13.29 -6.48 11.33
CA THR A 189 14.27 -6.42 12.43
C THR A 189 13.77 -6.88 13.80
N ARG A 190 12.47 -7.17 13.98
CA ARG A 190 11.90 -7.63 15.25
C ARG A 190 10.99 -8.83 15.02
N SER A 191 11.52 -10.03 15.25
CA SER A 191 10.74 -11.28 15.30
C SER A 191 10.94 -11.98 16.65
N ARG A 192 9.87 -12.53 17.22
CA ARG A 192 9.95 -13.51 18.31
C ARG A 192 9.93 -14.90 17.67
N GLY A 193 10.89 -15.76 17.97
CA GLY A 193 10.88 -17.18 17.57
C GLY A 193 11.51 -17.51 16.21
N GLY A 194 12.71 -16.99 15.92
CA GLY A 194 13.45 -17.27 14.67
C GLY A 194 13.70 -16.01 13.83
N ARG A 195 14.57 -16.13 12.82
CA ARG A 195 14.87 -15.02 11.89
C ARG A 195 13.75 -14.95 10.85
N ARG A 196 12.94 -13.89 10.89
CA ARG A 196 11.91 -13.69 9.85
C ARG A 196 12.57 -13.28 8.55
N LEU A 197 12.34 -14.06 7.50
CA LEU A 197 12.77 -13.77 6.13
C LEU A 197 11.82 -12.76 5.47
N MET A 198 10.52 -12.92 5.68
CA MET A 198 9.50 -12.01 5.18
C MET A 198 8.23 -12.02 6.03
N THR A 199 7.39 -10.99 5.90
CA THR A 199 6.03 -11.00 6.47
C THR A 199 5.04 -10.30 5.54
N LEU A 200 3.95 -10.98 5.22
CA LEU A 200 2.81 -10.48 4.47
C LEU A 200 1.65 -10.27 5.44
N ARG A 201 0.99 -9.13 5.27
CA ARG A 201 -0.12 -8.70 6.11
C ARG A 201 -1.29 -8.27 5.25
N CYS A 202 -2.47 -8.71 5.60
CA CYS A 202 -3.73 -8.17 5.11
C CYS A 202 -4.37 -7.34 6.24
N GLY A 203 -4.67 -6.07 5.96
CA GLY A 203 -5.07 -5.08 6.95
C GLY A 203 -4.05 -4.95 8.09
N ALA A 204 -4.47 -5.33 9.29
CA ALA A 204 -3.66 -5.27 10.51
C ALA A 204 -3.03 -6.61 10.95
N LEU A 205 -3.31 -7.71 10.24
CA LEU A 205 -2.97 -9.08 10.63
C LEU A 205 -1.82 -9.62 9.77
N GLU A 206 -0.87 -10.33 10.39
CA GLU A 206 0.13 -11.14 9.68
C GLU A 206 -0.56 -12.41 9.19
N THR A 207 -0.85 -12.50 7.90
CA THR A 207 -1.58 -13.62 7.30
C THR A 207 -0.65 -14.66 6.71
N LEU A 208 0.56 -14.26 6.30
CA LEU A 208 1.62 -15.18 5.90
C LEU A 208 2.97 -14.65 6.37
N PHE A 209 3.83 -15.51 6.93
CA PHE A 209 5.23 -15.16 7.15
C PHE A 209 6.15 -16.37 7.04
N VAL A 210 7.38 -16.10 6.58
CA VAL A 210 8.42 -17.12 6.45
C VAL A 210 9.51 -16.85 7.46
N SER A 211 9.92 -17.89 8.18
CA SER A 211 10.96 -17.82 9.20
C SER A 211 11.98 -18.92 9.00
N GLU A 212 13.21 -18.59 9.34
CA GLU A 212 14.34 -19.50 9.37
C GLU A 212 14.69 -19.80 10.83
N SER A 213 14.91 -21.07 11.11
CA SER A 213 15.36 -21.59 12.40
C SER A 213 16.55 -22.51 12.18
N GLU A 214 17.50 -22.48 13.11
CA GLU A 214 18.63 -23.41 13.10
C GLU A 214 18.23 -24.72 13.79
N LEU A 215 18.51 -25.85 13.14
CA LEU A 215 18.33 -27.19 13.69
C LEU A 215 19.52 -27.58 14.56
N ASP A 216 19.38 -28.66 15.32
CA ASP A 216 20.42 -29.15 16.25
C ASP A 216 21.75 -29.51 15.55
N ASP A 217 21.71 -29.84 14.26
CA ASP A 217 22.88 -30.15 13.44
C ASP A 217 23.53 -28.91 12.79
N GLY A 218 23.01 -27.71 13.07
CA GLY A 218 23.47 -26.44 12.52
C GLY A 218 22.94 -26.13 11.11
N SER A 219 22.11 -27.01 10.53
CA SER A 219 21.43 -26.69 9.27
C SER A 219 20.29 -25.70 9.51
N LEU A 220 19.99 -24.89 8.49
CA LEU A 220 18.90 -23.92 8.53
C LEU A 220 17.65 -24.57 7.95
N TYR A 221 16.53 -24.41 8.66
CA TYR A 221 15.24 -24.90 8.25
C TYR A 221 14.28 -23.74 8.05
N THR A 222 13.73 -23.65 6.85
CA THR A 222 12.81 -22.60 6.44
C THR A 222 11.37 -23.09 6.55
N THR A 223 10.56 -22.35 7.30
CA THR A 223 9.14 -22.65 7.51
C THR A 223 8.27 -21.50 7.03
N ILE A 224 7.15 -21.86 6.41
CA ILE A 224 6.10 -20.92 6.02
C ILE A 224 4.90 -21.11 6.94
N ARG A 225 4.49 -20.01 7.59
CA ARG A 225 3.27 -19.97 8.39
C ARG A 225 2.20 -19.19 7.65
N MET A 226 1.02 -19.78 7.53
CA MET A 226 -0.18 -19.17 6.96
C MET A 226 -1.30 -19.17 8.01
N ASN A 227 -1.88 -18.00 8.24
CA ASN A 227 -3.06 -17.86 9.08
C ASN A 227 -4.30 -17.84 8.19
N VAL A 228 -5.26 -18.70 8.48
CA VAL A 228 -6.54 -18.79 7.76
C VAL A 228 -7.71 -18.62 8.72
N ASP A 229 -8.92 -18.48 8.17
CA ASP A 229 -10.12 -18.40 8.99
C ASP A 229 -10.44 -19.74 9.67
N ILE A 230 -11.20 -19.68 10.76
CA ILE A 230 -11.62 -20.88 11.49
C ILE A 230 -13.00 -21.31 10.97
N PRO A 231 -13.15 -22.54 10.43
CA PRO A 231 -14.45 -23.08 10.06
C PRO A 231 -15.45 -23.07 11.22
N LYS A 232 -16.73 -22.90 10.90
CA LYS A 232 -17.79 -22.84 11.92
C LYS A 232 -17.88 -24.16 12.67
N GLY A 233 -17.90 -24.08 14.00
CA GLY A 233 -18.14 -25.23 14.87
C GLY A 233 -16.90 -26.04 15.24
N MET A 234 -15.70 -25.66 14.79
CA MET A 234 -14.45 -26.29 15.21
C MET A 234 -14.05 -25.85 16.63
N SER A 235 -13.68 -26.83 17.45
CA SER A 235 -13.03 -26.64 18.74
C SER A 235 -11.51 -26.48 18.60
N ASP A 236 -10.83 -26.06 19.67
CA ASP A 236 -9.37 -25.91 19.66
C ASP A 236 -8.64 -27.26 19.45
N GLU A 237 -9.27 -28.36 19.87
CA GLU A 237 -8.78 -29.72 19.64
C GLU A 237 -8.88 -30.09 18.16
N ASP A 238 -9.99 -29.76 17.50
CA ASP A 238 -10.18 -29.99 16.05
C ASP A 238 -9.18 -29.18 15.20
N LEU A 239 -8.73 -28.02 15.72
CA LEU A 239 -7.78 -27.14 15.04
C LEU A 239 -6.31 -27.55 15.27
N THR A 240 -6.04 -28.51 16.15
CA THR A 240 -4.69 -28.96 16.45
C THR A 240 -4.37 -30.20 15.62
N ILE A 241 -3.51 -30.05 14.62
CA ILE A 241 -3.11 -31.12 13.71
C ILE A 241 -1.58 -31.22 13.74
N GLU A 242 -1.07 -32.43 13.94
CA GLU A 242 0.35 -32.75 13.88
C GLU A 242 0.57 -33.76 12.76
N SER A 243 1.49 -33.46 11.85
CA SER A 243 1.91 -34.29 10.72
C SER A 243 3.43 -34.11 10.53
N ASP A 244 4.07 -35.08 9.86
CA ASP A 244 5.49 -34.99 9.53
C ASP A 244 5.78 -33.83 8.56
N LEU A 245 4.80 -33.44 7.73
CA LEU A 245 4.95 -32.40 6.69
C LEU A 245 4.48 -31.02 7.15
N PHE A 246 3.57 -30.96 8.13
CA PHE A 246 2.97 -29.72 8.59
C PHE A 246 2.38 -29.86 9.99
N HIS A 247 2.18 -28.74 10.65
CA HIS A 247 1.34 -28.70 11.85
C HIS A 247 0.41 -27.50 11.81
N ALA A 248 -0.76 -27.65 12.42
CA ALA A 248 -1.77 -26.61 12.52
C ALA A 248 -2.21 -26.45 13.98
N LEU A 249 -2.45 -25.21 14.39
CA LEU A 249 -2.87 -24.90 15.76
C LEU A 249 -3.75 -23.66 15.82
N PRO A 250 -4.66 -23.57 16.81
CA PRO A 250 -5.41 -22.34 17.06
C PRO A 250 -4.46 -21.21 17.48
N GLY A 251 -4.60 -20.06 16.83
CA GLY A 251 -3.86 -18.84 17.14
C GLY A 251 -4.79 -17.69 17.51
N THR A 252 -4.29 -16.73 18.29
CA THR A 252 -5.01 -15.47 18.57
C THR A 252 -4.08 -14.29 18.42
N TYR A 253 -4.44 -13.37 17.53
CA TYR A 253 -3.74 -12.12 17.27
C TYR A 253 -4.59 -10.95 17.74
N ARG A 254 -4.24 -10.39 18.92
CA ARG A 254 -5.05 -9.40 19.64
C ARG A 254 -6.47 -9.93 19.85
N ASN A 255 -7.42 -9.55 18.99
CA ASN A 255 -8.83 -9.92 19.06
C ASN A 255 -9.29 -10.77 17.86
N GLN A 256 -8.37 -11.25 17.02
CA GLN A 256 -8.67 -12.10 15.88
C GLN A 256 -8.17 -13.51 16.14
N ARG A 257 -9.09 -14.47 16.23
CA ARG A 257 -8.74 -15.89 16.20
C ARG A 257 -8.41 -16.29 14.76
N VAL A 258 -7.44 -17.18 14.63
CA VAL A 258 -6.98 -17.72 13.35
C VAL A 258 -6.64 -19.18 13.51
N TRP A 259 -6.68 -19.92 12.41
CA TRP A 259 -6.06 -21.23 12.34
C TRP A 259 -4.68 -21.07 11.72
N SER A 260 -3.63 -21.34 12.51
CA SER A 260 -2.24 -21.17 12.10
C SER A 260 -1.70 -22.47 11.53
N TRP A 261 -1.38 -22.49 10.24
CA TRP A 261 -0.77 -23.63 9.56
C TRP A 261 0.71 -23.36 9.32
N VAL A 262 1.56 -24.36 9.57
CA VAL A 262 3.00 -24.25 9.42
C VAL A 262 3.51 -25.43 8.60
N PHE A 263 4.21 -25.12 7.52
CA PHE A 263 4.79 -26.09 6.60
C PHE A 263 6.30 -25.88 6.54
N GLY A 264 7.05 -26.95 6.27
CA GLY A 264 8.37 -26.80 5.66
C GLY A 264 8.23 -26.18 4.28
N LEU A 265 9.13 -25.26 3.92
CA LEU A 265 9.02 -24.57 2.63
C LEU A 265 9.12 -25.55 1.44
N TYR A 266 10.03 -26.52 1.54
CA TYR A 266 10.22 -27.53 0.50
C TYR A 266 9.11 -28.59 0.51
N ASP A 267 8.63 -29.00 1.69
CA ASP A 267 7.49 -29.91 1.81
C ASP A 267 6.26 -29.34 1.11
N LEU A 268 5.98 -28.04 1.25
CA LEU A 268 4.86 -27.39 0.58
C LEU A 268 4.97 -27.40 -0.95
N ILE A 269 6.18 -27.46 -1.51
CA ILE A 269 6.43 -27.35 -2.95
C ILE A 269 6.57 -28.73 -3.60
N GLU A 270 7.25 -29.64 -2.92
CA GLU A 270 7.60 -30.97 -3.44
C GLU A 270 6.50 -32.00 -3.18
N GLU A 271 5.78 -31.86 -2.06
CA GLU A 271 4.69 -32.76 -1.69
C GLU A 271 3.35 -32.16 -2.13
N ASP A 272 2.51 -32.98 -2.76
CA ASP A 272 1.13 -32.63 -3.09
C ASP A 272 0.27 -32.69 -1.80
N ILE A 273 0.50 -31.74 -0.90
CA ILE A 273 -0.15 -31.69 0.41
C ILE A 273 -1.63 -31.35 0.23
N ASN A 274 -2.50 -32.36 0.30
CA ASN A 274 -3.94 -32.18 0.31
C ASN A 274 -4.43 -31.72 1.70
N VAL A 275 -4.29 -30.42 1.96
CA VAL A 275 -4.78 -29.77 3.17
C VAL A 275 -6.31 -29.84 3.31
N ASP A 276 -7.06 -29.89 2.21
CA ASP A 276 -8.53 -29.86 2.24
C ASP A 276 -9.14 -31.12 2.90
N SER A 277 -8.41 -32.23 2.84
CA SER A 277 -8.79 -33.47 3.51
C SER A 277 -8.82 -33.35 5.04
N VAL A 278 -7.96 -32.50 5.60
CA VAL A 278 -7.78 -32.33 7.05
C VAL A 278 -8.39 -31.02 7.58
N THR A 279 -8.82 -30.12 6.72
CA THR A 279 -9.62 -28.93 7.06
C THR A 279 -11.10 -29.25 7.28
N GLY A 280 -11.51 -30.52 7.27
CA GLY A 280 -12.91 -30.93 7.35
C GLY A 280 -13.69 -30.73 6.05
N GLY A 281 -12.99 -30.76 4.90
CA GLY A 281 -13.57 -30.57 3.57
C GLY A 281 -13.76 -29.11 3.17
N TYR A 282 -13.19 -28.16 3.93
CA TYR A 282 -13.15 -26.74 3.56
C TYR A 282 -11.91 -26.48 2.71
N ASP A 283 -12.06 -25.77 1.60
CA ASP A 283 -10.91 -25.37 0.78
C ASP A 283 -9.98 -24.43 1.58
N PHE A 284 -8.69 -24.77 1.64
CA PHE A 284 -7.70 -24.00 2.38
C PHE A 284 -7.59 -22.55 1.88
N PHE A 285 -7.61 -22.35 0.56
CA PHE A 285 -7.51 -21.02 -0.04
C PHE A 285 -8.80 -20.21 0.18
N ASP A 286 -9.98 -20.83 0.21
CA ASP A 286 -11.22 -20.16 0.60
C ASP A 286 -11.16 -19.63 2.04
N LEU A 287 -10.61 -20.42 2.97
CA LEU A 287 -10.42 -19.98 4.37
C LEU A 287 -9.41 -18.83 4.46
N ALA A 288 -8.32 -18.89 3.70
CA ALA A 288 -7.33 -17.83 3.63
C ALA A 288 -7.92 -16.54 3.02
N TYR A 289 -8.61 -16.66 1.89
CA TYR A 289 -9.28 -15.57 1.18
C TYR A 289 -10.33 -14.89 2.07
N GLY A 290 -11.16 -15.68 2.75
CA GLY A 290 -12.17 -15.19 3.69
C GLY A 290 -11.57 -14.37 4.84
N LEU A 291 -10.44 -14.82 5.41
CA LEU A 291 -9.70 -14.06 6.41
C LEU A 291 -9.13 -12.76 5.82
N ASN A 292 -8.46 -12.84 4.67
CA ASN A 292 -7.82 -11.71 4.00
C ASN A 292 -8.81 -10.61 3.67
N ILE A 293 -9.92 -10.91 2.99
CA ILE A 293 -11.02 -9.99 2.72
C ILE A 293 -11.49 -9.30 3.99
N ARG A 294 -11.75 -10.09 5.05
CA ARG A 294 -12.26 -9.56 6.32
C ARG A 294 -11.27 -8.57 6.95
N MET A 295 -9.97 -8.83 6.84
CA MET A 295 -8.95 -7.93 7.36
C MET A 295 -8.78 -6.69 6.48
N MET A 296 -8.80 -6.83 5.15
CA MET A 296 -8.66 -5.72 4.20
C MET A 296 -9.86 -4.75 4.28
N ARG A 297 -11.09 -5.26 4.48
CA ARG A 297 -12.30 -4.44 4.61
C ARG A 297 -12.41 -3.67 5.93
N ARG A 298 -11.63 -4.03 6.96
CA ARG A 298 -11.63 -3.32 8.27
C ARG A 298 -10.87 -1.99 8.24
N GLY A 299 -10.24 -1.65 7.12
CA GLY A 299 -9.60 -0.36 6.89
C GLY A 299 -8.13 -0.48 6.48
N ILE A 300 -7.50 0.68 6.29
CA ILE A 300 -6.15 0.81 5.74
C ILE A 300 -5.11 0.18 6.67
N SER A 301 -4.15 -0.50 6.05
CA SER A 301 -3.01 -1.09 6.73
C SER A 301 -2.12 -0.02 7.34
N ARG A 302 -1.87 -0.13 8.65
CA ARG A 302 -0.97 0.76 9.41
C ARG A 302 0.52 0.53 9.09
N TYR A 303 0.81 -0.38 8.17
CA TYR A 303 2.16 -0.86 7.87
C TYR A 303 2.65 -0.44 6.49
N ALA A 304 1.97 0.50 5.82
CA ALA A 304 2.39 1.03 4.52
C ALA A 304 3.86 1.50 4.50
N ARG A 305 4.36 2.06 5.60
CA ARG A 305 5.77 2.49 5.76
C ARG A 305 6.79 1.34 5.74
N ASN A 306 6.35 0.13 6.05
CA ASN A 306 7.16 -1.08 6.11
C ASN A 306 7.00 -1.94 4.84
N HIS A 307 6.17 -1.50 3.90
CA HIS A 307 5.97 -2.16 2.63
C HIS A 307 7.27 -2.12 1.80
N ASN A 308 7.67 -3.27 1.28
CA ASN A 308 8.82 -3.41 0.41
C ASN A 308 8.35 -3.52 -1.05
N GLN A 309 8.47 -2.40 -1.78
CA GLN A 309 7.97 -2.31 -3.16
C GLN A 309 8.71 -3.24 -4.13
N ASP A 310 10.03 -3.41 -3.96
CA ASP A 310 10.83 -4.27 -4.84
C ASP A 310 10.41 -5.74 -4.67
N LEU A 311 10.20 -6.20 -3.43
CA LEU A 311 9.69 -7.54 -3.14
C LEU A 311 8.25 -7.73 -3.67
N ALA A 312 7.37 -6.75 -3.47
CA ALA A 312 5.99 -6.80 -3.95
C ALA A 312 5.93 -6.94 -5.48
N ASN A 313 6.71 -6.15 -6.21
CA ASN A 313 6.78 -6.23 -7.67
C ASN A 313 7.27 -7.59 -8.15
N ASP A 314 8.28 -8.17 -7.49
CA ASP A 314 8.84 -9.46 -7.87
C ASP A 314 7.85 -10.61 -7.65
N VAL A 315 7.17 -10.67 -6.50
CA VAL A 315 6.15 -11.70 -6.25
C VAL A 315 4.91 -11.55 -7.12
N LEU A 316 4.50 -10.31 -7.46
CA LEU A 316 3.40 -10.07 -8.40
C LEU A 316 3.78 -10.47 -9.83
N THR A 317 5.02 -10.22 -10.23
CA THR A 317 5.53 -10.66 -11.54
C THR A 317 5.56 -12.19 -11.62
N GLU A 318 5.95 -12.84 -10.52
CA GLU A 318 5.92 -14.30 -10.43
C GLU A 318 4.49 -14.85 -10.46
N ALA A 319 3.54 -14.22 -9.75
CA ALA A 319 2.13 -14.62 -9.78
C ALA A 319 1.55 -14.51 -11.19
N TYR A 320 1.86 -13.42 -11.89
CA TYR A 320 1.50 -13.24 -13.30
C TYR A 320 2.10 -14.33 -14.20
N ARG A 321 3.38 -14.69 -13.99
CA ARG A 321 4.05 -15.78 -14.72
C ARG A 321 3.33 -17.11 -14.49
N GLN A 322 3.05 -17.46 -13.24
CA GLN A 322 2.33 -18.68 -12.88
C GLN A 322 0.96 -18.74 -13.58
N GLN A 323 0.20 -17.65 -13.55
CA GLN A 323 -1.11 -17.57 -14.20
C GLN A 323 -1.04 -17.75 -15.72
N MET A 324 0.00 -17.21 -16.37
CA MET A 324 0.26 -17.39 -17.80
C MET A 324 0.61 -18.84 -18.14
N ASP A 325 1.44 -19.48 -17.33
CA ASP A 325 1.83 -20.87 -17.51
C ASP A 325 0.59 -21.80 -17.38
N PHE A 326 -0.28 -21.56 -16.39
CA PHE A 326 -1.55 -22.28 -16.25
C PHE A 326 -2.52 -22.07 -17.42
N SER A 327 -2.57 -20.85 -17.97
CA SER A 327 -3.45 -20.52 -19.11
C SER A 327 -2.93 -21.03 -20.46
N GLY A 328 -1.65 -21.40 -20.54
CA GLY A 328 -1.02 -21.95 -21.74
C GLY A 328 -1.17 -23.47 -21.90
N GLU A 329 -1.70 -24.16 -20.89
CA GLU A 329 -1.91 -25.62 -20.88
C GLU A 329 -3.33 -26.05 -21.34
N THR A 330 -4.20 -25.12 -21.74
CA THR A 330 -5.55 -25.37 -22.30
C THR A 330 -5.62 -25.27 -23.83
#